data_AF-A0A1V2M428-F1
#
_entry.id   AF-A0A1V2M428-F1
#
_cell.length_a   1.000
_cell.length_b   1.000
_cell.length_c   1.000
_cell.angle_alpha   90.00
_cell.angle_beta   90.00
_cell.angle_gamma   90.00
#
_symmetry.space_group_name_H-M   'P 1'
#
loop_
_entity.id
_entity.type
_entity.pdbx_description
1 polymer ?
#
loop_
_entity_poly.entity_id
_entity_poly.type
_entity_poly.pdbx_seq_one_letter_code
_entity_poly.pdbx_strand_id
1 'polypeptide(L)'
;MLERFASNIKQGYKEASNFTHKTIDESKRLTYLAMYNSELKKLYSELGELYYKEVALNEPMLNAKKIIAKIENTKQHWEDKLNRDVNEPEDCVKEVKYTSIDKHKPEFKFCHKCNIGNSITATQCEHCGATL
;
A
#
# COMPACT_ATOMS: atom_id res chain seq x y z
N MET A 1 15.71 -37.26 2.88
CA MET A 1 15.02 -36.88 1.62
C MET A 1 13.83 -35.95 1.90
N LEU A 2 12.95 -36.29 2.84
CA LEU A 2 11.81 -35.44 3.27
C LEU A 2 12.22 -34.07 3.87
N GLU A 3 13.30 -34.00 4.64
CA GLU A 3 13.77 -32.72 5.23
C GLU A 3 14.21 -31.71 4.18
N ARG A 4 14.88 -32.17 3.12
CA ARG A 4 15.27 -31.32 1.97
C ARG A 4 14.05 -30.78 1.21
N PHE A 5 12.99 -31.57 1.11
CA PHE A 5 11.75 -31.13 0.48
C PHE A 5 11.03 -30.08 1.35
N ALA A 6 10.97 -30.31 2.66
CA ALA A 6 10.40 -29.36 3.62
C ALA A 6 11.18 -28.03 3.69
N SER A 7 12.52 -28.07 3.61
CA SER A 7 13.34 -26.85 3.55
C SER A 7 13.11 -26.07 2.26
N ASN A 8 12.99 -26.76 1.13
CA ASN A 8 12.73 -26.12 -0.17
C ASN A 8 11.36 -25.45 -0.21
N ILE A 9 10.33 -26.06 0.38
CA ILE A 9 9.00 -25.44 0.51
C ILE A 9 9.04 -24.20 1.40
N LYS A 10 9.71 -24.28 2.56
CA LYS A 10 9.86 -23.13 3.47
C LYS A 10 10.60 -21.97 2.79
N GLN A 11 11.64 -22.29 2.04
CA GLN A 11 12.40 -21.29 1.30
C GLN A 11 11.56 -20.65 0.19
N GLY A 12 10.86 -21.44 -0.63
CA GLY A 12 9.96 -20.93 -1.65
C GLY A 12 8.84 -20.04 -1.09
N TYR A 13 8.29 -20.39 0.08
CA TYR A 13 7.29 -19.54 0.76
C TYR A 13 7.90 -18.21 1.24
N LYS A 14 9.10 -18.24 1.81
CA LYS A 14 9.79 -17.02 2.26
C LYS A 14 10.12 -16.09 1.09
N GLU A 15 10.58 -16.66 -0.03
CA GLU A 15 10.89 -15.90 -1.25
C GLU A 15 9.62 -15.29 -1.87
N ALA A 16 8.53 -16.05 -1.95
CA ALA A 16 7.24 -15.55 -2.43
C ALA A 16 6.65 -14.46 -1.52
N SER A 17 6.75 -14.62 -0.20
CA SER A 17 6.33 -13.61 0.78
C SER A 17 7.13 -12.32 0.61
N ASN A 18 8.47 -12.43 0.54
CA ASN A 18 9.35 -11.27 0.35
C ASN A 18 9.10 -10.56 -0.97
N PHE A 19 8.87 -11.31 -2.05
CA PHE A 19 8.54 -10.74 -3.35
C PHE A 19 7.21 -9.97 -3.27
N THR A 20 6.18 -10.57 -2.66
CA THR A 20 4.86 -9.95 -2.49
C THR A 20 4.95 -8.66 -1.66
N HIS A 21 5.71 -8.66 -0.57
CA HIS A 21 5.94 -7.46 0.24
C HIS A 21 6.62 -6.35 -0.58
N LYS A 22 7.70 -6.66 -1.29
CA LYS A 22 8.40 -5.69 -2.16
C LYS A 22 7.48 -5.11 -3.23
N THR A 23 6.66 -5.94 -3.89
CA THR A 23 5.73 -5.47 -4.92
C THR A 23 4.62 -4.59 -4.34
N ILE A 24 4.10 -4.94 -3.16
CA ILE A 24 3.10 -4.12 -2.47
C ILE A 24 3.68 -2.75 -2.10
N ASP A 25 4.91 -2.70 -1.59
CA ASP A 25 5.53 -1.44 -1.19
C ASP A 25 5.88 -0.55 -2.39
N GLU A 26 6.30 -1.13 -3.51
CA GLU A 26 6.49 -0.38 -4.76
C GLU A 26 5.17 0.16 -5.31
N SER A 27 4.08 -0.62 -5.25
CA SER A 27 2.74 -0.15 -5.66
C SER A 27 2.25 1.02 -4.81
N LYS A 28 2.49 1.00 -3.50
CA LYS A 28 2.18 2.14 -2.61
C LYS A 28 2.99 3.37 -3.01
N ARG A 29 4.31 3.20 -3.21
CA ARG A 29 5.21 4.28 -3.63
C ARG A 29 4.76 4.94 -4.93
N LEU A 30 4.42 4.13 -5.94
CA LEU A 30 3.93 4.63 -7.24
C LEU A 30 2.60 5.39 -7.09
N THR A 31 1.68 4.89 -6.26
CA THR A 31 0.41 5.57 -5.98
C THR A 31 0.64 6.93 -5.34
N TYR A 32 1.55 7.00 -4.37
CA TYR A 32 1.91 8.25 -3.71
C TYR A 32 2.57 9.26 -4.67
N LEU A 33 3.50 8.81 -5.53
CA LEU A 33 4.09 9.66 -6.57
C LEU A 33 3.04 10.21 -7.54
N ALA A 34 2.07 9.39 -7.93
CA ALA A 34 0.98 9.82 -8.80
C ALA A 34 0.11 10.91 -8.13
N MET A 35 -0.24 10.72 -6.86
CA MET A 35 -1.01 11.72 -6.09
C MET A 35 -0.25 13.05 -5.97
N TYR A 36 1.05 12.99 -5.64
CA TYR A 36 1.92 14.16 -5.56
C TYR A 36 1.99 14.93 -6.88
N ASN A 37 2.27 14.22 -7.97
CA ASN A 37 2.36 14.83 -9.30
C ASN A 37 1.03 15.50 -9.69
N SER A 38 -0.10 14.89 -9.34
CA SER A 38 -1.42 15.48 -9.57
C SER A 38 -1.60 16.78 -8.77
N GLU A 39 -1.20 16.82 -7.50
CA GLU A 39 -1.31 18.02 -6.66
C GLU A 39 -0.41 19.16 -7.14
N LEU A 40 0.86 18.86 -7.45
CA LEU A 40 1.77 19.85 -8.02
C LEU A 40 1.26 20.39 -9.35
N LYS A 41 0.74 19.53 -10.23
CA LYS A 41 0.21 19.96 -11.53
C LYS A 41 -0.94 20.95 -11.34
N LYS A 42 -1.82 20.74 -10.36
CA LYS A 42 -2.88 21.70 -10.02
C LYS A 42 -2.31 23.03 -9.56
N LEU A 43 -1.37 23.02 -8.61
CA LEU A 43 -0.76 24.25 -8.09
C LEU A 43 -0.01 25.04 -9.16
N TYR A 44 0.75 24.36 -10.04
CA TYR A 44 1.42 25.01 -11.17
C TYR A 44 0.44 25.53 -12.21
N SER A 45 -0.68 24.84 -12.45
CA SER A 45 -1.75 25.32 -13.33
C SER A 45 -2.40 26.59 -12.76
N GLU A 46 -2.75 26.60 -11.47
CA GLU A 46 -3.29 27.80 -10.79
C GLU A 46 -2.31 28.98 -10.86
N LEU A 47 -1.02 28.73 -10.66
CA LEU A 47 0.02 29.76 -10.78
C LEU A 47 0.12 30.29 -12.22
N GLY A 48 0.06 29.40 -13.20
CA GLY A 48 0.08 29.74 -14.63
C GLY A 48 -1.14 30.58 -15.04
N GLU A 49 -2.32 30.27 -14.52
CA GLU A 49 -3.52 31.08 -14.73
C GLU A 49 -3.38 32.49 -14.17
N LEU A 50 -2.83 32.63 -12.96
CA LEU A 50 -2.55 33.96 -12.40
C LEU A 50 -1.55 34.73 -13.26
N TYR A 51 -0.51 34.07 -13.75
CA TYR A 51 0.51 34.70 -14.59
C TYR A 51 -0.08 35.15 -15.93
N TYR A 52 -0.94 34.31 -16.53
CA TYR A 52 -1.65 34.66 -17.75
C TYR A 52 -2.54 35.89 -17.53
N LYS A 53 -3.29 35.96 -16.42
CA LYS A 53 -4.14 37.12 -16.11
C LYS A 53 -3.33 38.41 -15.93
N GLU A 54 -2.15 38.33 -15.31
CA GLU A 54 -1.26 39.47 -15.19
C GLU A 54 -0.75 39.95 -16.55
N VAL A 55 -0.26 39.05 -17.38
CA VAL A 55 0.34 39.43 -18.67
C VAL A 55 -0.71 39.83 -19.70
N ALA A 56 -1.83 39.11 -19.78
CA ALA A 56 -2.85 39.30 -20.82
C ALA A 56 -3.93 40.31 -20.44
N LEU A 57 -4.31 40.37 -19.16
CA LEU A 57 -5.42 41.19 -18.68
C LEU A 57 -4.95 42.34 -17.77
N ASN A 58 -3.65 42.43 -17.49
CA ASN A 58 -3.06 43.42 -16.57
C ASN A 58 -3.67 43.35 -15.16
N GLU A 59 -4.14 42.16 -14.76
CA GLU A 59 -4.70 41.90 -13.43
C GLU A 59 -3.59 41.54 -12.44
N PRO A 60 -3.60 42.07 -11.20
CA PRO A 60 -2.57 41.72 -10.23
C PRO A 60 -2.61 40.22 -9.88
N MET A 61 -1.44 39.58 -9.75
CA MET A 61 -1.28 38.20 -9.30
C MET A 61 -1.61 38.03 -7.80
N LEU A 62 -2.86 38.27 -7.44
CA LEU A 62 -3.35 38.04 -6.09
C LEU A 62 -3.20 36.56 -5.75
N ASN A 63 -2.60 36.27 -4.60
CA ASN A 63 -2.35 34.92 -4.08
C ASN A 63 -1.18 34.11 -4.70
N ALA A 64 -0.39 34.67 -5.63
CA ALA A 64 0.76 33.95 -6.19
C ALA A 64 1.75 33.50 -5.10
N LYS A 65 2.07 34.37 -4.15
CA LYS A 65 2.93 34.03 -2.99
C LYS A 65 2.39 32.85 -2.18
N LYS A 66 1.07 32.77 -2.01
CA LYS A 66 0.41 31.66 -1.29
C LYS A 66 0.52 30.35 -2.07
N ILE A 67 0.37 30.39 -3.39
CA ILE A 67 0.51 29.20 -4.25
C ILE A 67 1.97 28.74 -4.29
N ILE A 68 2.93 29.66 -4.40
CA ILE A 68 4.37 29.35 -4.34
C ILE A 68 4.70 28.69 -3.00
N ALA A 69 4.26 29.26 -1.88
CA ALA A 69 4.47 28.66 -0.57
C ALA A 69 3.81 27.26 -0.45
N LYS A 70 2.65 27.03 -1.07
CA LYS A 70 2.05 25.69 -1.14
C LYS A 70 2.93 24.72 -1.93
N ILE A 71 3.44 25.13 -3.10
CA ILE A 71 4.33 24.29 -3.92
C ILE A 71 5.57 23.89 -3.12
N GLU A 72 6.20 24.83 -2.42
CA GLU A 72 7.38 24.57 -1.58
C GLU A 72 7.04 23.62 -0.42
N ASN A 73 5.95 23.86 0.29
CA ASN A 73 5.51 22.98 1.37
C ASN A 73 5.18 21.57 0.87
N THR A 74 4.53 21.44 -0.29
CA THR A 74 4.25 20.14 -0.89
C THR A 74 5.56 19.42 -1.23
N LYS A 75 6.54 20.10 -1.86
CA LYS A 75 7.86 19.51 -2.14
C LYS A 75 8.56 19.01 -0.87
N GLN A 76 8.64 19.85 0.16
CA GLN A 76 9.28 19.51 1.42
C GLN A 76 8.60 18.32 2.12
N HIS A 77 7.27 18.33 2.18
CA HIS A 77 6.50 17.25 2.79
C HIS A 77 6.83 15.89 2.16
N TRP A 78 7.03 15.86 0.85
CA TRP A 78 7.34 14.63 0.11
C TRP A 78 8.80 14.21 0.23
N GLU A 79 9.74 15.16 0.26
CA GLU A 79 11.14 14.87 0.59
C GLU A 79 11.25 14.25 1.99
N ASP A 80 10.56 14.81 2.98
CA ASP A 80 10.54 14.28 4.35
C ASP A 80 9.91 12.89 4.42
N LYS A 81 8.86 12.64 3.63
CA LYS A 81 8.18 11.33 3.60
C LYS A 81 9.06 10.26 2.95
N LEU A 82 9.72 10.58 1.83
CA LEU A 82 10.66 9.67 1.19
C LEU A 82 11.85 9.34 2.11
N ASN A 83 12.36 10.34 2.85
CA ASN A 83 13.45 10.14 3.80
C ASN A 83 13.03 9.33 5.03
N ARG A 84 11.77 9.39 5.46
CA ARG A 84 11.25 8.51 6.53
C ARG A 84 11.13 7.06 6.09
N ASP A 85 10.63 6.82 4.89
CA ASP A 85 10.47 5.45 4.34
C ASP A 85 11.82 4.75 4.09
N VAL A 86 12.92 5.50 3.93
CA VAL A 86 14.30 4.96 3.85
C VAL A 86 14.90 4.64 5.23
N ASN A 87 14.35 5.21 6.31
CA ASN A 87 14.87 5.09 7.68
C ASN A 87 14.00 4.22 8.60
N GLU A 88 12.92 3.60 8.11
CA GLU A 88 12.27 2.55 8.90
C GLU A 88 13.23 1.36 9.01
N PRO A 89 13.64 0.94 10.22
CA PRO A 89 14.35 -0.32 10.38
C PRO A 89 13.46 -1.45 9.85
N GLU A 90 14.06 -2.46 9.21
CA GLU A 90 13.42 -3.70 8.75
C GLU A 90 12.78 -4.55 9.90
N ASP A 91 12.41 -3.94 11.02
CA ASP A 91 11.80 -4.57 12.18
C ASP A 91 10.28 -4.57 12.09
N CYS A 92 9.76 -5.36 11.16
CA CYS A 92 8.53 -6.08 11.41
C CYS A 92 8.48 -7.43 10.68
N VAL A 93 9.58 -8.19 10.74
CA VAL A 93 9.40 -9.64 10.89
C VAL A 93 8.87 -9.83 12.31
N LYS A 94 7.56 -9.70 12.51
CA LYS A 94 6.94 -10.38 13.65
C LYS A 94 7.33 -11.84 13.46
N GLU A 95 8.28 -12.30 14.27
CA GLU A 95 8.49 -13.73 14.44
C GLU A 95 7.11 -14.31 14.71
N VAL A 96 6.55 -14.96 13.69
CA VAL A 96 5.45 -15.86 13.88
C VAL A 96 6.06 -16.91 14.81
N LYS A 97 5.83 -16.76 16.11
CA LYS A 97 5.97 -17.85 17.05
C LYS A 97 5.07 -18.93 16.47
N TYR A 98 5.67 -19.85 15.73
CA TYR A 98 5.06 -21.12 15.42
C TYR A 98 4.89 -21.79 16.78
N THR A 99 3.76 -21.51 17.44
CA THR A 99 3.24 -22.43 18.44
C THR A 99 3.16 -23.76 17.72
N SER A 100 3.88 -24.72 18.28
CA SER A 100 3.99 -26.11 17.89
C SER A 100 2.84 -26.52 17.00
N ILE A 101 3.14 -26.96 15.77
CA ILE A 101 2.14 -27.54 14.87
C ILE A 101 1.58 -28.77 15.59
N ASP A 102 0.49 -28.56 16.30
CA ASP A 102 -0.37 -29.63 16.75
C ASP A 102 -0.87 -30.31 15.49
N LYS A 103 -0.72 -31.63 15.43
CA LYS A 103 -1.07 -32.49 14.30
C LYS A 103 -2.59 -32.59 14.07
N HIS A 104 -3.36 -31.59 14.49
CA HIS A 104 -4.78 -31.54 14.20
C HIS A 104 -5.00 -30.82 12.87
N LYS A 105 -5.35 -31.65 11.88
CA LYS A 105 -5.85 -31.27 10.56
C LYS A 105 -6.85 -30.11 10.74
N PRO A 106 -6.69 -28.98 10.03
CA PRO A 106 -7.64 -27.89 10.18
C PRO A 106 -9.03 -28.32 9.69
N GLU A 107 -10.00 -28.41 10.59
CA GLU A 107 -11.38 -28.80 10.29
C GLU A 107 -12.19 -27.56 9.88
N PHE A 108 -11.98 -27.07 8.67
CA PHE A 108 -12.80 -26.01 8.08
C PHE A 108 -13.24 -26.35 6.65
N LYS A 109 -14.41 -25.83 6.25
CA LYS A 109 -14.93 -25.91 4.88
C LYS A 109 -14.88 -24.54 4.22
N PHE A 110 -14.58 -24.49 2.92
CA PHE A 110 -14.57 -23.25 2.17
C PHE A 110 -15.91 -23.01 1.49
N CYS A 111 -16.42 -21.78 1.58
CA CYS A 111 -17.62 -21.41 0.84
C CYS A 111 -17.32 -21.35 -0.66
N HIS A 112 -18.11 -22.04 -1.47
CA HIS A 112 -17.97 -22.02 -2.93
C HIS A 112 -18.26 -20.66 -3.58
N LYS A 113 -18.96 -19.73 -2.89
CA LYS A 113 -19.26 -18.39 -3.43
C LYS A 113 -18.20 -17.35 -3.12
N CYS A 114 -17.71 -17.29 -1.87
CA CYS A 114 -16.81 -16.23 -1.41
C CYS A 114 -15.42 -16.73 -0.98
N ASN A 115 -15.19 -18.04 -1.03
CA ASN A 115 -13.93 -18.71 -0.69
C ASN A 115 -13.39 -18.39 0.71
N ILE A 116 -14.29 -18.11 1.66
CA ILE A 116 -13.97 -17.89 3.07
C ILE A 116 -14.04 -19.22 3.81
N GLY A 117 -13.13 -19.43 4.76
CA GLY A 117 -13.14 -20.59 5.64
C GLY A 117 -14.24 -20.48 6.70
N ASN A 118 -15.01 -21.55 6.86
CA ASN A 118 -16.10 -21.66 7.84
C ASN A 118 -15.87 -22.90 8.71
N SER A 119 -16.48 -22.92 9.90
CA SER A 119 -16.48 -24.11 10.77
C SER A 119 -16.95 -25.36 10.02
N ILE A 120 -16.38 -26.53 10.32
CA ILE A 120 -16.79 -27.81 9.70
C ILE A 120 -18.27 -28.16 9.94
N THR A 121 -18.81 -27.67 11.06
CA THR A 121 -20.21 -27.86 11.47
C THR A 121 -21.15 -26.80 10.89
N ALA A 122 -20.63 -25.75 10.24
CA ALA A 122 -21.46 -24.72 9.63
C ALA A 122 -22.20 -25.28 8.42
N THR A 123 -23.52 -25.06 8.37
CA THR A 123 -24.38 -25.41 7.24
C THR A 123 -24.50 -24.27 6.23
N GLN A 124 -24.20 -23.04 6.65
CA GLN A 124 -24.24 -21.83 5.83
C GLN A 124 -23.00 -20.97 6.10
N CYS A 125 -22.58 -20.22 5.09
CA CYS A 125 -21.45 -19.33 5.18
C CYS A 125 -21.79 -18.13 6.06
N GLU A 126 -20.99 -17.88 7.08
CA GLU A 126 -21.18 -16.73 7.99
C GLU A 126 -21.07 -15.39 7.26
N HIS A 127 -20.34 -15.35 6.14
CA HIS A 127 -20.12 -14.13 5.38
C HIS A 127 -21.20 -13.86 4.33
N CYS A 128 -21.75 -14.89 3.68
CA CYS A 128 -22.66 -14.68 2.53
C CYS A 128 -23.97 -15.46 2.58
N GLY A 129 -24.20 -16.25 3.64
CA GLY A 129 -25.41 -17.05 3.84
C GLY A 129 -25.56 -18.23 2.87
N ALA A 130 -24.62 -18.45 1.96
CA ALA A 130 -24.67 -19.57 1.02
C ALA A 130 -24.44 -20.90 1.73
N THR A 131 -25.11 -21.96 1.29
CA THR A 131 -24.91 -23.33 1.79
C THR A 131 -23.46 -23.78 1.56
N LEU A 132 -22.86 -24.39 2.58
CA LEU A 132 -21.45 -24.81 2.59
C LEU A 132 -21.23 -26.25 2.13
#